data_AF-A0A089MA07-F1
#
_entry.id   AF-A0A089MA07-F1
#
_cell.length_a   1.000
_cell.length_b   1.000
_cell.length_c   1.000
_cell.angle_alpha   90.00
_cell.angle_beta   90.00
_cell.angle_gamma   90.00
#
_symmetry.space_group_name_H-M   'P 1'
#
loop_
_entity.id
_entity.type
_entity.pdbx_description
1 polymer ?
#
loop_
_entity_poly.entity_id
_entity_poly.type
_entity_poly.pdbx_seq_one_letter_code
_entity_poly.pdbx_strand_id
1 'polypeptide(L)'
;MSSVKELTYPHQGCEEIRMTAGPFKAEYRLLLAHPAGEAPPEGYPVIYALDGHAVFHTLAEAARLQTRKPHGYDPVLIVAVGYPSGEPFDMTRRCYDFTMPVPADTLPQRPDGTDWPEHGGADSFLELLEQEIMPLIAGRFPVDRKRQAIFGHSLGGLLVLHALFTRPALFSHYAAGSPSSWWGDYKVLKELDAFAAGYPSLELQRRLLITIGAEELEHMVEDAGNVYERLERLAAHGLEASLVNFAGENHVSVLPAALSRLLRFALEKQ
;
A
#
# COMPACT_ATOMS: atom_id res chain seq x y z
N MET A 1 -37.96 14.69 -31.70
CA MET A 1 -36.49 14.58 -31.77
C MET A 1 -35.98 14.61 -30.35
N SER A 2 -35.19 13.63 -29.93
CA SER A 2 -34.56 13.60 -28.60
C SER A 2 -33.39 14.58 -28.57
N SER A 3 -33.24 15.38 -27.51
CA SER A 3 -32.02 16.14 -27.28
C SER A 3 -31.04 15.30 -26.46
N VAL A 4 -29.79 15.26 -26.88
CA VAL A 4 -28.68 14.60 -26.16
C VAL A 4 -27.80 15.69 -25.57
N LYS A 5 -27.49 15.59 -24.29
CA LYS A 5 -26.50 16.43 -23.61
C LYS A 5 -25.43 15.52 -23.03
N GLU A 6 -24.21 15.68 -23.54
CA GLU A 6 -23.04 15.02 -22.98
C GLU A 6 -22.63 15.73 -21.69
N LEU A 7 -22.49 14.97 -20.61
CA LEU A 7 -21.99 15.42 -19.32
C LEU A 7 -20.80 14.55 -18.95
N THR A 8 -19.69 15.18 -18.57
CA THR A 8 -18.58 14.48 -17.90
C THR A 8 -18.99 14.22 -16.45
N TYR A 9 -18.70 13.04 -15.91
CA TYR A 9 -18.94 12.70 -14.50
C TYR A 9 -17.64 12.90 -13.70
N PRO A 10 -17.38 14.08 -13.11
CA PRO A 10 -16.20 14.27 -12.28
C PRO A 10 -16.38 13.49 -10.97
N HIS A 11 -15.34 12.76 -10.56
CA HIS A 11 -15.28 12.23 -9.19
C HIS A 11 -15.09 13.40 -8.22
N GLN A 12 -16.19 13.85 -7.61
CA GLN A 12 -16.15 14.94 -6.63
C GLN A 12 -15.22 14.58 -5.46
N GLY A 13 -14.42 15.55 -5.03
CA GLY A 13 -13.45 15.37 -3.96
C GLY A 13 -12.19 14.61 -4.37
N CYS A 14 -11.98 14.38 -5.66
CA CYS A 14 -10.75 13.81 -6.19
C CYS A 14 -9.94 14.86 -6.94
N GLU A 15 -8.63 14.84 -6.75
CA GLU A 15 -7.68 15.70 -7.46
C GLU A 15 -6.41 14.93 -7.81
N GLU A 16 -5.60 15.51 -8.69
CA GLU A 16 -4.35 14.94 -9.12
C GLU A 16 -3.22 15.97 -9.06
N ILE A 17 -2.08 15.58 -8.49
CA ILE A 17 -0.86 16.38 -8.42
C ILE A 17 0.21 15.71 -9.25
N ARG A 18 0.86 16.49 -10.12
CA ARG A 18 2.13 16.10 -10.74
C ARG A 18 3.27 16.58 -9.87
N MET A 19 4.15 15.68 -9.49
CA MET A 19 5.28 15.98 -8.61
C MET A 19 6.57 15.49 -9.25
N THR A 20 7.60 16.35 -9.27
CA THR A 20 8.96 15.97 -9.64
C THR A 20 9.79 15.86 -8.38
N ALA A 21 10.31 14.67 -8.08
CA ALA A 21 10.87 14.38 -6.76
C ALA A 21 11.95 13.30 -6.79
N GLY A 22 12.54 13.05 -5.62
CA GLY A 22 13.64 12.13 -5.44
C GLY A 22 14.97 12.67 -5.99
N PRO A 23 16.07 11.92 -5.77
CA PRO A 23 17.40 12.32 -6.20
C PRO A 23 17.54 12.47 -7.72
N PHE A 24 16.76 11.69 -8.49
CA PHE A 24 16.78 11.70 -9.95
C PHE A 24 15.77 12.67 -10.58
N LYS A 25 15.03 13.45 -9.78
CA LYS A 25 13.97 14.34 -10.27
C LYS A 25 13.00 13.61 -11.22
N ALA A 26 12.56 12.44 -10.79
CA ALA A 26 11.57 11.65 -11.51
C ALA A 26 10.16 12.23 -11.29
N GLU A 27 9.30 12.15 -12.31
CA GLU A 27 7.90 12.55 -12.18
C GLU A 27 7.06 11.41 -11.56
N TYR A 28 6.15 11.79 -10.66
CA TYR A 28 5.13 10.97 -10.01
C TYR A 28 3.76 11.65 -10.12
N ARG A 29 2.70 10.85 -10.05
CA ARG A 29 1.30 11.31 -10.02
C ARG A 29 0.71 10.95 -8.67
N LEU A 30 0.27 11.95 -7.91
CA LEU A 30 -0.44 11.73 -6.65
C LEU A 30 -1.93 11.92 -6.92
N LEU A 31 -2.68 10.84 -6.87
CA LEU A 31 -4.14 10.82 -7.00
C LEU A 31 -4.73 10.90 -5.59
N LEU A 32 -5.44 11.98 -5.29
CA LEU A 32 -5.95 12.26 -3.96
C LEU A 32 -7.47 12.15 -3.96
N ALA A 33 -8.02 11.50 -2.94
CA ALA A 33 -9.45 11.57 -2.63
C ALA A 33 -9.58 12.12 -1.21
N HIS A 34 -10.05 13.36 -1.12
CA HIS A 34 -10.27 14.02 0.15
C HIS A 34 -11.75 13.89 0.57
N PRO A 35 -12.02 13.66 1.86
CA PRO A 35 -13.39 13.52 2.34
C PRO A 35 -14.17 14.83 2.22
N ALA A 36 -15.49 14.73 2.11
CA ALA A 36 -16.39 15.89 2.04
C ALA A 36 -16.74 16.49 3.42
N GLY A 37 -16.51 15.75 4.50
CA GLY A 37 -16.79 16.21 5.87
C GLY A 37 -15.63 17.04 6.45
N GLU A 38 -15.83 17.63 7.63
CA GLU A 38 -14.75 18.28 8.37
C GLU A 38 -13.77 17.25 8.94
N ALA A 39 -12.53 17.69 9.14
CA ALA A 39 -11.50 16.86 9.76
C ALA A 39 -11.83 16.61 11.24
N PRO A 40 -11.58 15.40 11.76
CA PRO A 40 -11.51 15.19 13.20
C PRO A 40 -10.50 16.15 13.86
N PRO A 41 -10.61 16.45 15.17
CA PRO A 41 -9.67 17.32 15.87
C PRO A 41 -8.20 16.91 15.73
N GLU A 42 -7.94 15.61 15.62
CA GLU A 42 -6.61 15.02 15.45
C GLU A 42 -6.11 15.08 13.99
N GLY A 43 -6.97 15.43 13.04
CA GLY A 43 -6.74 15.37 11.60
C GLY A 43 -7.34 14.11 10.95
N TYR A 44 -7.27 14.03 9.62
CA TYR A 44 -7.68 12.84 8.89
C TYR A 44 -6.66 11.71 9.06
N PRO A 45 -7.10 10.47 9.32
CA PRO A 45 -6.33 9.29 8.97
C PRO A 45 -5.99 9.31 7.47
N VAL A 46 -4.81 8.79 7.12
CA VAL A 46 -4.33 8.80 5.72
C VAL A 46 -3.98 7.40 5.26
N ILE A 47 -4.42 7.03 4.07
CA ILE A 47 -4.01 5.80 3.38
C ILE A 47 -3.13 6.19 2.19
N TYR A 48 -1.84 5.83 2.27
CA TYR A 48 -0.90 5.89 1.16
C TYR A 48 -0.96 4.60 0.36
N ALA A 49 -1.51 4.65 -0.85
CA ALA A 49 -1.70 3.48 -1.70
C ALA A 49 -0.69 3.47 -2.86
N LEU A 50 0.05 2.38 -3.00
CA LEU A 50 0.97 2.13 -4.11
C LEU A 50 0.20 1.68 -5.36
N ASP A 51 0.86 1.72 -6.53
CA ASP A 51 0.23 1.41 -7.83
C ASP A 51 -1.05 2.23 -8.06
N GLY A 52 -0.97 3.55 -7.86
CA GLY A 52 -2.15 4.40 -7.67
C GLY A 52 -3.18 4.33 -8.78
N HIS A 53 -2.77 4.22 -10.04
CA HIS A 53 -3.71 4.10 -11.18
C HIS A 53 -4.50 2.79 -11.17
N ALA A 54 -3.98 1.71 -10.56
CA ALA A 54 -4.71 0.45 -10.42
C ALA A 54 -5.78 0.51 -9.31
N VAL A 55 -5.50 1.24 -8.22
CA VAL A 55 -6.28 1.09 -6.97
C VAL A 55 -7.12 2.31 -6.61
N PHE A 56 -6.78 3.50 -7.11
CA PHE A 56 -7.31 4.77 -6.62
C PHE A 56 -8.83 4.86 -6.70
N HIS A 57 -9.42 4.64 -7.88
CA HIS A 57 -10.87 4.83 -8.07
C HIS A 57 -11.70 3.86 -7.22
N THR A 58 -11.29 2.59 -7.16
CA THR A 58 -11.94 1.58 -6.33
C THR A 58 -11.85 1.96 -4.84
N LEU A 59 -10.65 2.36 -4.38
CA LEU A 59 -10.43 2.74 -2.99
C LEU A 59 -11.17 4.02 -2.61
N ALA A 60 -11.16 5.03 -3.48
CA ALA A 60 -11.87 6.29 -3.29
C ALA A 60 -13.38 6.08 -3.18
N GLU A 61 -13.96 5.27 -4.07
CA GLU A 61 -15.39 4.97 -4.04
C GLU A 61 -15.77 4.11 -2.83
N ALA A 62 -14.95 3.11 -2.49
CA ALA A 62 -15.15 2.30 -1.28
C ALA A 62 -15.09 3.17 -0.01
N ALA A 63 -14.16 4.13 0.07
CA ALA A 63 -14.07 5.07 1.19
C ALA A 63 -15.29 5.97 1.27
N ARG A 64 -15.74 6.52 0.13
CA ARG A 64 -16.93 7.35 0.05
C ARG A 64 -18.18 6.63 0.56
N LEU A 65 -18.32 5.34 0.24
CA LEU A 65 -19.44 4.51 0.71
C LEU A 65 -19.32 4.15 2.19
N GLN A 66 -18.14 3.71 2.64
CA GLN A 66 -17.94 3.19 4.01
C GLN A 66 -17.80 4.29 5.08
N THR A 67 -17.52 5.54 4.70
CA THR A 67 -17.45 6.68 5.62
C THR A 67 -18.77 7.47 5.70
N ARG A 68 -19.80 7.04 4.97
CA ARG A 68 -21.10 7.74 4.94
C ARG A 68 -21.80 7.71 6.30
N LYS A 69 -22.13 8.89 6.82
CA LYS A 69 -22.85 9.06 8.09
C LYS A 69 -24.35 8.68 7.97
N PRO A 70 -25.01 8.24 9.06
CA PRO A 70 -24.55 8.26 10.46
C PRO A 70 -23.72 7.05 10.92
N HIS A 71 -23.69 5.95 10.16
CA HIS A 71 -23.09 4.68 10.62
C HIS A 71 -21.69 4.36 10.06
N GLY A 72 -21.21 5.13 9.09
CA GLY A 72 -19.89 4.92 8.48
C GLY A 72 -18.73 5.35 9.39
N TYR A 73 -17.54 4.85 9.04
CA TYR A 73 -16.27 5.18 9.70
C TYR A 73 -15.96 6.69 9.67
N ASP A 74 -14.91 7.09 10.39
CA ASP A 74 -14.40 8.46 10.30
C ASP A 74 -13.91 8.76 8.87
N PRO A 75 -14.00 10.02 8.41
CA PRO A 75 -13.53 10.38 7.08
C PRO A 75 -12.02 10.11 6.94
N VAL A 76 -11.59 9.68 5.76
CA VAL A 76 -10.21 9.29 5.46
C VAL A 76 -9.69 10.02 4.23
N LEU A 77 -8.42 10.43 4.27
CA LEU A 77 -7.71 10.95 3.11
C LEU A 77 -7.00 9.79 2.39
N ILE A 78 -7.23 9.65 1.09
CA ILE A 78 -6.50 8.69 0.26
C ILE A 78 -5.45 9.44 -0.56
N VAL A 79 -4.22 8.95 -0.52
CA VAL A 79 -3.07 9.42 -1.30
C VAL A 79 -2.54 8.24 -2.09
N ALA A 80 -2.95 8.11 -3.35
CA ALA A 80 -2.47 7.04 -4.20
C ALA A 80 -1.30 7.52 -5.09
N VAL A 81 -0.17 6.82 -5.01
CA VAL A 81 1.08 7.16 -5.71
C VAL A 81 1.16 6.35 -7.00
N GLY A 82 1.12 7.05 -8.13
CA GLY A 82 1.24 6.48 -9.46
C GLY A 82 2.30 7.17 -10.31
N TYR A 83 2.31 6.84 -11.60
CA TYR A 83 3.35 7.22 -12.55
C TYR A 83 2.78 8.00 -13.74
N PRO A 84 3.60 8.81 -14.43
CA PRO A 84 3.15 9.59 -15.59
C PRO A 84 2.58 8.78 -16.75
N SER A 85 2.92 7.49 -16.84
CA SER A 85 2.38 6.55 -17.83
C SER A 85 0.86 6.42 -17.73
N GLY A 86 0.27 6.59 -16.55
CA GLY A 86 -1.17 6.41 -16.33
C GLY A 86 -1.64 4.95 -16.35
N GLU A 87 -0.75 4.01 -16.63
CA GLU A 87 -1.05 2.58 -16.63
C GLU A 87 -1.35 2.09 -15.21
N PRO A 88 -2.26 1.12 -15.03
CA PRO A 88 -2.53 0.52 -13.72
C PRO A 88 -1.25 0.05 -13.01
N PHE A 89 -0.34 -0.59 -13.77
CA PHE A 89 0.94 -1.09 -13.29
C PHE A 89 2.06 -0.69 -14.24
N ASP A 90 2.83 0.34 -13.90
CA ASP A 90 4.04 0.72 -14.63
C ASP A 90 5.19 -0.22 -14.27
N MET A 91 5.34 -1.32 -15.00
CA MET A 91 6.29 -2.38 -14.67
C MET A 91 7.74 -1.90 -14.57
N THR A 92 8.15 -0.91 -15.37
CA THR A 92 9.51 -0.37 -15.31
C THR A 92 9.72 0.39 -14.01
N ARG A 93 8.84 1.34 -13.69
CA ARG A 93 8.99 2.19 -12.50
C ARG A 93 8.77 1.42 -11.21
N ARG A 94 7.72 0.61 -11.14
CA ARG A 94 7.36 -0.14 -9.92
C ARG A 94 8.37 -1.23 -9.57
N CYS A 95 9.00 -1.84 -10.59
CA CYS A 95 10.06 -2.81 -10.36
C CYS A 95 11.25 -2.14 -9.68
N TYR A 96 11.64 -0.94 -10.11
CA TYR A 96 12.64 -0.13 -9.42
C TYR A 96 12.18 0.27 -8.01
N ASP A 97 11.07 0.99 -7.91
CA ASP A 97 10.64 1.63 -6.67
C ASP A 97 10.26 0.65 -5.55
N PHE A 98 9.80 -0.56 -5.86
CA PHE A 98 9.18 -1.45 -4.86
C PHE A 98 10.04 -2.64 -4.45
N THR A 99 11.26 -2.75 -4.97
CA THR A 99 12.11 -3.93 -4.75
C THR A 99 13.46 -3.56 -4.14
N MET A 100 13.98 -4.44 -3.30
CA MET A 100 15.32 -4.31 -2.72
C MET A 100 16.38 -4.67 -3.77
N PRO A 101 17.60 -4.11 -3.67
CA PRO A 101 18.68 -4.48 -4.58
C PRO A 101 19.07 -5.93 -4.35
N VAL A 102 18.95 -6.74 -5.41
CA VAL A 102 19.27 -8.16 -5.41
C VAL A 102 20.01 -8.53 -6.69
N PRO A 103 20.87 -9.56 -6.69
CA PRO A 103 21.50 -10.04 -7.91
C PRO A 103 20.44 -10.54 -8.90
N ALA A 104 20.54 -10.16 -10.18
CA ALA A 104 19.53 -10.50 -11.19
C ALA A 104 19.33 -12.01 -11.38
N ASP A 105 20.36 -12.82 -11.11
CA ASP A 105 20.32 -14.29 -11.17
C ASP A 105 19.54 -14.94 -10.02
N THR A 106 19.15 -14.17 -9.00
CA THR A 106 18.26 -14.63 -7.91
C THR A 106 16.77 -14.50 -8.26
N LEU A 107 16.45 -13.88 -9.40
CA LEU A 107 15.07 -13.71 -9.86
C LEU A 107 14.67 -14.84 -10.81
N PRO A 108 13.43 -15.36 -10.72
CA PRO A 108 12.92 -16.33 -11.68
C PRO A 108 12.81 -15.71 -13.07
N GLN A 109 12.83 -16.52 -14.12
CA GLN A 109 12.53 -16.03 -15.47
C GLN A 109 11.10 -15.47 -15.53
N ARG A 110 10.93 -14.34 -16.22
CA ARG A 110 9.59 -13.78 -16.43
C ARG A 110 8.77 -14.71 -17.34
N PRO A 111 7.44 -14.80 -17.13
CA PRO A 111 6.58 -15.64 -17.96
C PRO A 111 6.60 -15.29 -19.46
N ASP A 112 6.88 -14.01 -19.78
CA ASP A 112 6.99 -13.51 -21.15
C ASP A 112 8.38 -13.72 -21.78
N GLY A 113 9.33 -14.31 -21.05
CA GLY A 113 10.69 -14.56 -21.49
C GLY A 113 11.59 -13.32 -21.56
N THR A 114 11.11 -12.15 -21.13
CA THR A 114 11.92 -10.92 -21.09
C THR A 114 12.73 -10.81 -19.80
N ASP A 115 13.75 -9.97 -19.82
CA ASP A 115 14.51 -9.66 -18.60
C ASP A 115 13.67 -8.84 -17.62
N TRP A 116 14.01 -8.93 -16.33
CA TRP A 116 13.45 -8.02 -15.33
C TRP A 116 13.90 -6.59 -15.59
N PRO A 117 13.02 -5.58 -15.44
CA PRO A 117 13.44 -4.19 -15.46
C PRO A 117 14.46 -3.88 -14.36
N GLU A 118 15.01 -2.67 -14.42
CA GLU A 118 15.83 -2.15 -13.31
C GLU A 118 15.05 -2.25 -11.98
N HIS A 119 15.76 -2.64 -10.93
CA HIS A 119 15.22 -2.95 -9.61
C HIS A 119 16.17 -2.45 -8.51
N GLY A 120 15.69 -2.38 -7.27
CA GLY A 120 16.53 -2.03 -6.12
C GLY A 120 16.37 -0.62 -5.54
N GLY A 121 15.32 0.10 -5.92
CA GLY A 121 15.02 1.46 -5.47
C GLY A 121 14.15 1.57 -4.21
N ALA A 122 13.81 0.45 -3.54
CA ALA A 122 12.89 0.44 -2.39
C ALA A 122 13.20 1.48 -1.32
N ASP A 123 14.44 1.54 -0.84
CA ASP A 123 14.84 2.51 0.19
C ASP A 123 14.71 3.96 -0.27
N SER A 124 15.12 4.26 -1.51
CA SER A 124 14.99 5.61 -2.08
C SER A 124 13.52 6.01 -2.27
N PHE A 125 12.65 5.06 -2.59
CA PHE A 125 11.21 5.32 -2.69
C PHE A 125 10.56 5.52 -1.30
N LEU A 126 11.00 4.79 -0.27
CA LEU A 126 10.57 5.06 1.11
C LEU A 126 11.04 6.43 1.62
N GLU A 127 12.25 6.86 1.27
CA GLU A 127 12.75 8.21 1.55
C GLU A 127 11.90 9.28 0.86
N LEU A 128 11.55 9.06 -0.40
CA LEU A 128 10.64 9.93 -1.15
C LEU A 128 9.28 10.07 -0.44
N LEU A 129 8.70 8.95 0.02
CA LEU A 129 7.45 8.98 0.78
C LEU A 129 7.58 9.80 2.06
N GLU A 130 8.61 9.51 2.86
CA GLU A 130 8.85 10.12 4.17
C GLU A 130 9.21 11.61 4.09
N GLN A 131 10.06 11.99 3.16
CA GLN A 131 10.72 13.31 3.14
C GLN A 131 10.07 14.29 2.17
N GLU A 132 9.32 13.82 1.16
CA GLU A 132 8.73 14.70 0.15
C GLU A 132 7.19 14.56 0.10
N ILE A 133 6.67 13.35 -0.06
CA ILE A 133 5.21 13.14 -0.23
C ILE A 133 4.45 13.41 1.07
N MET A 134 4.83 12.79 2.18
CA MET A 134 4.15 12.99 3.47
C MET A 134 4.13 14.46 3.91
N PRO A 135 5.26 15.21 3.86
CA PRO A 135 5.25 16.65 4.17
C PRO A 135 4.37 17.48 3.22
N LEU A 136 4.37 17.17 1.91
CA LEU A 136 3.50 17.84 0.95
C LEU A 136 2.02 17.67 1.32
N ILE A 137 1.60 16.45 1.68
CA ILE A 137 0.21 16.16 2.07
C ILE A 137 -0.14 16.86 3.39
N ALA A 138 0.74 16.78 4.40
CA ALA A 138 0.52 17.43 5.70
C ALA A 138 0.50 18.97 5.62
N GLY A 139 1.14 19.57 4.61
CA GLY A 139 1.04 21.01 4.34
C GLY A 139 -0.27 21.44 3.68
N ARG A 140 -1.02 20.50 3.09
CA ARG A 140 -2.28 20.76 2.38
C ARG A 140 -3.52 20.38 3.17
N PHE A 141 -3.41 19.37 4.04
CA PHE A 141 -4.53 18.81 4.80
C PHE A 141 -4.18 18.64 6.28
N PRO A 142 -5.15 18.78 7.20
CA PRO A 142 -4.97 18.37 8.58
C PRO A 142 -4.86 16.83 8.65
N VAL A 143 -3.65 16.33 8.92
CA VAL A 143 -3.34 14.89 8.95
C VAL A 143 -3.12 14.41 10.37
N ASP A 144 -3.78 13.31 10.74
CA ASP A 144 -3.45 12.56 11.95
C ASP A 144 -2.18 11.73 11.71
N ARG A 145 -1.04 12.26 12.16
CA ARG A 145 0.26 11.62 12.00
C ARG A 145 0.37 10.27 12.70
N LYS A 146 -0.50 9.97 13.68
CA LYS A 146 -0.52 8.70 14.41
C LYS A 146 -1.36 7.63 13.71
N ARG A 147 -2.16 8.00 12.69
CA ARG A 147 -3.03 7.10 11.93
C ARG A 147 -2.78 7.18 10.44
N GLN A 148 -1.59 6.75 10.06
CA GLN A 148 -1.17 6.64 8.67
C GLN A 148 -0.99 5.17 8.30
N ALA A 149 -1.57 4.79 7.17
CA ALA A 149 -1.51 3.45 6.60
C ALA A 149 -0.76 3.46 5.27
N ILE A 150 -0.02 2.39 4.98
CA ILE A 150 0.49 2.10 3.64
C ILE A 150 -0.19 0.83 3.11
N PHE A 151 -0.61 0.87 1.85
CA PHE A 151 -1.14 -0.29 1.13
C PHE A 151 -0.37 -0.50 -0.17
N GLY A 152 -0.07 -1.76 -0.47
CA GLY A 152 0.49 -2.16 -1.76
C GLY A 152 0.12 -3.61 -2.07
N HIS A 153 0.12 -3.93 -3.36
CA HIS A 153 -0.23 -5.26 -3.85
C HIS A 153 0.91 -5.87 -4.70
N SER A 154 1.14 -7.18 -4.62
CA SER A 154 2.22 -7.86 -5.34
C SER A 154 3.59 -7.28 -4.96
N LEU A 155 4.37 -6.72 -5.89
CA LEU A 155 5.59 -5.96 -5.56
C LEU A 155 5.32 -4.78 -4.60
N GLY A 156 4.16 -4.12 -4.68
CA GLY A 156 3.78 -3.12 -3.68
C GLY A 156 3.60 -3.72 -2.28
N GLY A 157 3.09 -4.96 -2.19
CA GLY A 157 2.98 -5.69 -0.92
C GLY A 157 4.35 -6.08 -0.36
N LEU A 158 5.30 -6.44 -1.24
CA LEU A 158 6.71 -6.63 -0.89
C LEU A 158 7.30 -5.34 -0.29
N LEU A 159 7.10 -4.18 -0.92
CA LEU A 159 7.57 -2.90 -0.39
C LEU A 159 6.93 -2.58 0.98
N VAL A 160 5.64 -2.88 1.17
CA VAL A 160 4.98 -2.71 2.48
C VAL A 160 5.65 -3.54 3.56
N LEU A 161 5.97 -4.81 3.28
CA LEU A 161 6.68 -5.67 4.23
C LEU A 161 8.09 -5.13 4.50
N HIS A 162 8.82 -4.75 3.45
CA HIS A 162 10.13 -4.13 3.59
C HIS A 162 10.07 -2.88 4.47
N ALA A 163 9.11 -1.97 4.24
CA ALA A 163 8.90 -0.77 5.03
C ALA A 163 8.60 -1.06 6.51
N LEU A 164 7.81 -2.09 6.80
CA LEU A 164 7.58 -2.52 8.19
C LEU A 164 8.88 -3.00 8.84
N PHE A 165 9.69 -3.77 8.12
CA PHE A 165 10.87 -4.42 8.69
C PHE A 165 12.06 -3.46 8.84
N THR A 166 12.19 -2.48 7.96
CA THR A 166 13.33 -1.54 7.96
C THR A 166 12.99 -0.17 8.54
N ARG A 167 11.74 0.28 8.43
CA ARG A 167 11.26 1.59 8.89
C ARG A 167 9.92 1.47 9.62
N PRO A 168 9.81 0.67 10.70
CA PRO A 168 8.54 0.45 11.41
C PRO A 168 7.96 1.73 12.00
N ALA A 169 8.75 2.79 12.19
CA ALA A 169 8.26 4.07 12.70
C ALA A 169 7.38 4.83 11.68
N LEU A 170 7.54 4.56 10.38
CA LEU A 170 7.02 5.40 9.29
C LEU A 170 5.49 5.37 9.18
N PHE A 171 4.88 4.20 9.37
CA PHE A 171 3.43 4.04 9.37
C PHE A 171 2.95 3.39 10.68
N SER A 172 1.68 3.58 10.97
CA SER A 172 1.00 2.90 12.08
C SER A 172 0.33 1.59 11.65
N HIS A 173 -0.10 1.54 10.37
CA HIS A 173 -0.83 0.44 9.76
C HIS A 173 -0.13 0.05 8.46
N TYR A 174 0.17 -1.24 8.30
CA TYR A 174 0.80 -1.79 7.10
C TYR A 174 -0.18 -2.79 6.49
N ALA A 175 -0.51 -2.65 5.20
CA ALA A 175 -1.43 -3.53 4.51
C ALA A 175 -0.76 -4.11 3.24
N ALA A 176 -0.30 -5.35 3.33
CA ALA A 176 0.37 -6.07 2.26
C ALA A 176 -0.62 -7.00 1.54
N GLY A 177 -1.01 -6.63 0.33
CA GLY A 177 -1.81 -7.49 -0.54
C GLY A 177 -0.93 -8.39 -1.39
N SER A 178 -1.18 -9.70 -1.33
CA SER A 178 -0.49 -10.74 -2.10
C SER A 178 1.02 -10.48 -2.23
N PRO A 179 1.74 -10.29 -1.10
CA PRO A 179 3.12 -9.80 -1.14
C PRO A 179 4.01 -10.78 -1.90
N SER A 180 4.82 -10.27 -2.83
CA SER A 180 5.79 -11.06 -3.60
C SER A 180 7.03 -11.44 -2.77
N SER A 181 6.83 -12.16 -1.66
CA SER A 181 7.88 -12.52 -0.70
C SER A 181 8.98 -13.39 -1.30
N TRP A 182 8.69 -14.10 -2.39
CA TRP A 182 9.65 -14.88 -3.19
C TRP A 182 10.76 -14.03 -3.84
N TRP A 183 10.57 -12.71 -3.96
CA TRP A 183 11.50 -11.83 -4.68
C TRP A 183 12.94 -11.91 -4.14
N GLY A 184 13.89 -12.10 -5.06
CA GLY A 184 15.32 -12.06 -4.78
C GLY A 184 15.77 -13.12 -3.77
N ASP A 185 15.40 -14.38 -4.01
CA ASP A 185 15.66 -15.50 -3.09
C ASP A 185 15.19 -15.18 -1.66
N TYR A 186 13.91 -14.83 -1.54
CA TYR A 186 13.23 -14.53 -0.28
C TYR A 186 13.94 -13.47 0.59
N LYS A 187 14.52 -12.44 -0.05
CA LYS A 187 15.28 -11.39 0.64
C LYS A 187 14.49 -10.74 1.79
N VAL A 188 13.19 -10.53 1.61
CA VAL A 188 12.33 -9.90 2.64
C VAL A 188 12.14 -10.80 3.87
N LEU A 189 12.21 -12.12 3.73
CA LEU A 189 12.11 -13.04 4.87
C LEU A 189 13.37 -13.01 5.75
N LYS A 190 14.53 -12.67 5.15
CA LYS A 190 15.78 -12.42 5.87
C LYS A 190 15.70 -11.10 6.67
N GLU A 191 15.00 -10.10 6.15
CA GLU A 191 14.71 -8.85 6.87
C GLU A 191 13.72 -9.07 8.02
N LEU A 192 12.71 -9.92 7.81
CA LEU A 192 11.78 -10.34 8.86
C LEU A 192 12.50 -11.01 10.05
N ASP A 193 13.55 -11.81 9.81
CA ASP A 193 14.31 -12.42 10.91
C ASP A 193 14.98 -11.37 11.80
N ALA A 194 15.66 -10.40 11.19
CA ALA A 194 16.31 -9.31 11.91
C ALA A 194 15.29 -8.42 12.62
N PHE A 195 14.18 -8.10 11.95
CA PHE A 195 13.09 -7.30 12.50
C PHE A 195 12.47 -7.97 13.72
N ALA A 196 12.10 -9.26 13.62
CA ALA A 196 11.45 -9.97 14.72
C ALA A 196 12.33 -10.07 15.96
N ALA A 197 13.65 -10.20 15.79
CA ALA A 197 14.60 -10.20 16.90
C ALA A 197 14.70 -8.82 17.60
N GLY A 198 14.61 -7.73 16.85
CA GLY A 198 14.76 -6.37 17.38
C GLY A 198 13.45 -5.71 17.84
N TYR A 199 12.30 -6.08 17.25
CA TYR A 199 11.01 -5.40 17.45
C TYR A 199 10.60 -5.24 18.92
N PRO A 200 10.79 -6.23 19.82
CA PRO A 200 10.44 -6.09 21.23
C PRO A 200 11.05 -4.86 21.93
N SER A 201 12.20 -4.38 21.46
CA SER A 201 12.90 -3.21 22.02
C SER A 201 12.43 -1.86 21.45
N LEU A 202 11.62 -1.87 20.39
CA LEU A 202 11.16 -0.64 19.72
C LEU A 202 9.99 0.03 20.46
N GLU A 203 9.27 -0.72 21.31
CA GLU A 203 8.10 -0.26 22.06
C GLU A 203 7.02 0.38 21.17
N LEU A 204 6.90 -0.08 19.92
CA LEU A 204 5.94 0.42 18.94
C LEU A 204 4.63 -0.39 18.97
N GLN A 205 3.52 0.31 18.72
CA GLN A 205 2.23 -0.31 18.44
C GLN A 205 1.98 -0.28 16.94
N ARG A 206 2.00 -1.44 16.28
CA ARG A 206 1.85 -1.58 14.83
C ARG A 206 0.80 -2.61 14.48
N ARG A 207 0.18 -2.39 13.34
CA ARG A 207 -0.82 -3.31 12.80
C ARG A 207 -0.39 -3.73 11.40
N LEU A 208 -0.52 -5.01 11.11
CA LEU A 208 -0.27 -5.59 9.80
C LEU A 208 -1.52 -6.34 9.33
N LEU A 209 -1.99 -5.97 8.14
CA LEU A 209 -2.96 -6.73 7.38
C LEU A 209 -2.26 -7.40 6.21
N ILE A 210 -2.30 -8.73 6.14
CA ILE A 210 -1.94 -9.50 4.96
C ILE A 210 -3.22 -9.97 4.28
N THR A 211 -3.34 -9.73 2.98
CA THR A 211 -4.45 -10.24 2.17
C THR A 211 -3.89 -11.12 1.06
N ILE A 212 -4.58 -12.20 0.70
CA ILE A 212 -4.18 -13.13 -0.36
C ILE A 212 -5.42 -13.76 -0.99
N GLY A 213 -5.42 -14.01 -2.29
CA GLY A 213 -6.42 -14.82 -2.96
C GLY A 213 -6.13 -16.31 -2.75
N ALA A 214 -7.18 -17.10 -2.47
CA ALA A 214 -7.01 -18.54 -2.22
C ALA A 214 -6.58 -19.33 -3.46
N GLU A 215 -6.81 -18.77 -4.67
CA GLU A 215 -6.48 -19.38 -5.96
C GLU A 215 -5.18 -18.80 -6.56
N GLU A 216 -4.36 -18.15 -5.74
CA GLU A 216 -3.00 -17.77 -6.12
C GLU A 216 -2.05 -18.98 -6.18
N LEU A 217 -0.84 -18.75 -6.68
CA LEU A 217 0.19 -19.80 -6.70
C LEU A 217 0.43 -20.32 -5.28
N GLU A 218 0.55 -21.63 -5.13
CA GLU A 218 0.66 -22.31 -3.83
C GLU A 218 1.73 -21.67 -2.93
N HIS A 219 2.94 -21.45 -3.47
CA HIS A 219 4.02 -20.80 -2.72
C HIS A 219 3.68 -19.39 -2.24
N MET A 220 2.88 -18.60 -2.99
CA MET A 220 2.48 -17.26 -2.54
C MET A 220 1.50 -17.32 -1.37
N VAL A 221 0.61 -18.31 -1.35
CA VAL A 221 -0.32 -18.56 -0.23
C VAL A 221 0.46 -19.02 1.00
N GLU A 222 1.40 -19.95 0.82
CA GLU A 222 2.29 -20.43 1.88
C GLU A 222 3.17 -19.31 2.45
N ASP A 223 3.75 -18.47 1.59
CA ASP A 223 4.57 -17.33 1.99
C ASP A 223 3.78 -16.33 2.84
N ALA A 224 2.57 -15.98 2.42
CA ALA A 224 1.70 -15.08 3.17
C ALA A 224 1.36 -15.66 4.56
N GLY A 225 1.12 -16.97 4.64
CA GLY A 225 0.95 -17.70 5.90
C GLY A 225 2.20 -17.64 6.79
N ASN A 226 3.37 -17.92 6.22
CA ASN A 226 4.66 -17.89 6.94
C ASN A 226 4.97 -16.50 7.51
N VAL A 227 4.76 -15.43 6.74
CA VAL A 227 4.94 -14.05 7.22
C VAL A 227 3.98 -13.77 8.38
N TYR A 228 2.71 -14.14 8.25
CA TYR A 228 1.71 -13.98 9.32
C TYR A 228 2.13 -14.70 10.61
N GLU A 229 2.41 -16.00 10.54
CA GLU A 229 2.72 -16.83 11.72
C GLU A 229 3.96 -16.33 12.48
N ARG A 230 4.96 -15.80 11.77
CA ARG A 230 6.16 -15.24 12.39
C ARG A 230 5.87 -13.91 13.09
N LEU A 231 5.00 -13.07 12.52
CA LEU A 231 4.67 -11.75 13.07
C LEU A 231 3.60 -11.80 14.15
N GLU A 232 2.67 -12.76 14.12
CA GLU A 232 1.68 -12.98 15.18
C GLU A 232 2.35 -13.19 16.55
N ARG A 233 3.53 -13.82 16.57
CA ARG A 233 4.34 -14.02 17.79
C ARG A 233 4.78 -12.71 18.46
N LEU A 234 4.74 -11.59 17.73
CA LEU A 234 5.08 -10.26 18.22
C LEU A 234 3.86 -9.49 18.76
N ALA A 235 2.67 -10.11 18.82
CA ALA A 235 1.47 -9.49 19.39
C ALA A 235 1.66 -9.04 20.84
N ALA A 236 2.37 -9.84 21.65
CA ALA A 236 2.72 -9.49 23.03
C ALA A 236 3.65 -8.26 23.13
N HIS A 237 4.28 -7.87 22.02
CA HIS A 237 5.15 -6.71 21.90
C HIS A 237 4.52 -5.55 21.11
N GLY A 238 3.20 -5.59 20.88
CA GLY A 238 2.46 -4.51 20.23
C GLY A 238 2.39 -4.60 18.71
N LEU A 239 2.67 -5.75 18.09
CA LEU A 239 2.42 -5.96 16.65
C LEU A 239 1.19 -6.84 16.44
N GLU A 240 0.07 -6.23 16.06
CA GLU A 240 -1.18 -6.93 15.73
C GLU A 240 -1.17 -7.33 14.26
N ALA A 241 -0.93 -8.61 13.96
CA ALA A 241 -1.00 -9.16 12.61
C ALA A 241 -2.37 -9.78 12.32
N SER A 242 -2.81 -9.71 11.08
CA SER A 242 -4.03 -10.37 10.59
C SER A 242 -3.80 -10.89 9.17
N LEU A 243 -4.23 -12.12 8.89
CA LEU A 243 -4.24 -12.70 7.55
C LEU A 243 -5.67 -12.91 7.06
N VAL A 244 -5.96 -12.49 5.84
CA VAL A 244 -7.25 -12.70 5.18
C VAL A 244 -7.03 -13.42 3.86
N ASN A 245 -7.44 -14.68 3.83
CA ASN A 245 -7.46 -15.50 2.63
C ASN A 245 -8.85 -15.41 1.97
N PHE A 246 -8.92 -14.87 0.75
CA PHE A 246 -10.16 -14.66 0.01
C PHE A 246 -10.45 -15.85 -0.92
N ALA A 247 -11.41 -16.69 -0.52
CA ALA A 247 -11.87 -17.82 -1.32
C ALA A 247 -12.43 -17.37 -2.69
N GLY A 248 -12.06 -18.08 -3.76
CA GLY A 248 -12.50 -17.79 -5.13
C GLY A 248 -11.79 -16.61 -5.79
N GLU A 249 -10.80 -16.01 -5.13
CA GLU A 249 -10.02 -14.91 -5.69
C GLU A 249 -8.63 -15.37 -6.12
N ASN A 250 -8.17 -14.88 -7.27
CA ASN A 250 -6.82 -15.00 -7.78
C ASN A 250 -6.01 -13.71 -7.54
N HIS A 251 -4.76 -13.69 -8.04
CA HIS A 251 -3.81 -12.61 -7.79
C HIS A 251 -4.35 -11.21 -8.10
N VAL A 252 -5.09 -11.03 -9.18
CA VAL A 252 -5.62 -9.71 -9.54
C VAL A 252 -7.06 -9.52 -9.04
N SER A 253 -7.89 -10.56 -9.05
CA SER A 253 -9.29 -10.42 -8.66
C SER A 253 -9.49 -10.15 -7.17
N VAL A 254 -8.50 -10.48 -6.33
CA VAL A 254 -8.52 -10.16 -4.88
C VAL A 254 -8.49 -8.65 -4.58
N LEU A 255 -7.99 -7.82 -5.50
CA LEU A 255 -7.74 -6.39 -5.26
C LEU A 255 -8.98 -5.62 -4.73
N PRO A 256 -10.17 -5.65 -5.36
CA PRO A 256 -11.35 -4.98 -4.83
C PRO A 256 -11.74 -5.44 -3.42
N ALA A 257 -11.64 -6.74 -3.13
CA ALA A 257 -11.95 -7.30 -1.82
C ALA A 257 -10.94 -6.84 -0.76
N ALA A 258 -9.65 -6.84 -1.11
CA ALA A 258 -8.56 -6.35 -0.27
C ALA A 258 -8.70 -4.84 0.03
N LEU A 259 -9.02 -4.02 -0.97
CA LEU A 259 -9.23 -2.57 -0.80
C LEU A 259 -10.44 -2.26 0.08
N SER A 260 -11.52 -3.03 -0.03
CA SER A 260 -12.65 -2.88 0.87
C SER A 260 -12.28 -3.28 2.31
N ARG A 261 -11.47 -4.33 2.50
CA ARG A 261 -10.99 -4.76 3.82
C ARG A 261 -10.02 -3.76 4.45
N LEU A 262 -9.17 -3.14 3.64
CA LEU A 262 -8.19 -2.12 4.03
C LEU A 262 -8.86 -0.97 4.79
N LEU A 263 -10.01 -0.48 4.30
CA LEU A 263 -10.70 0.65 4.94
C LEU A 263 -11.14 0.32 6.36
N ARG A 264 -11.74 -0.86 6.58
CA ARG A 264 -12.06 -1.33 7.92
C ARG A 264 -10.79 -1.41 8.78
N PHE A 265 -9.74 -2.06 8.28
CA PHE A 265 -8.49 -2.23 9.00
C PHE A 265 -7.87 -0.89 9.43
N ALA A 266 -7.82 0.10 8.54
CA ALA A 266 -7.23 1.41 8.81
C ALA A 266 -8.11 2.31 9.70
N LEU A 267 -9.44 2.15 9.65
CA LEU A 267 -10.39 3.10 10.25
C LEU A 267 -11.07 2.61 11.52
N GLU A 268 -11.13 1.30 11.78
CA GLU A 268 -11.72 0.74 13.00
C GLU A 268 -11.03 1.34 14.24
N LYS A 269 -11.84 1.91 15.14
CA LYS A 269 -11.35 2.54 16.38
C LYS A 269 -10.97 1.42 17.35
N GLN A 270 -9.80 1.55 17.96
CA GLN A 270 -9.36 0.71 19.07
C GLN A 270 -10.06 1.13 20.36
#